data_AF-A0A1V4DKZ1-F1
#
_entry.id   AF-A0A1V4DKZ1-F1
#
_cell.length_a   1.000
_cell.length_b   1.000
_cell.length_c   1.000
_cell.angle_alpha   90.00
_cell.angle_beta   90.00
_cell.angle_gamma   90.00
#
_symmetry.space_group_name_H-M   'P 1'
#
loop_
_entity.id
_entity.type
_entity.pdbx_description
1 polymer ?
#
loop_
_entity_poly.entity_id
_entity_poly.type
_entity_poly.pdbx_seq_one_letter_code
_entity_poly.pdbx_strand_id
1 'polypeptide(L)'
;RLPLPWPRFQHTLWQANRLALDGRFDQARAAYGQAARQARHLGGEETAVVATGRLLLSYCAGRMEGAGPLIGAIQCVNPSLAHAARVLHLSVLGRRMEARVLAAEGWRAPACDWSPLSTTCLQGAAQAAVGDAPACRDTYSALLPYSGRILTGLGRAMAGPVDWYLALLASAMGDHLRAAEHLSALEQTAERTGLTWWRHRARTAGWTVRRPLRIPHRPAGSAARGRRRADAPPARPFVMPHGSSPRAGPVAIVRGPVRRPARHDQSIRRRIMNHPESGRGGASPRPTVATAAVRRP
;
A
#
# COMPACT_ATOMS: atom_id res chain seq x y z
N ARG A 1 25.86 23.06 -15.68
CA ARG A 1 24.50 22.43 -15.62
C ARG A 1 23.93 22.47 -17.03
N LEU A 2 23.63 21.32 -17.63
CA LEU A 2 22.99 21.28 -18.95
C LEU A 2 21.54 21.81 -18.79
N PRO A 3 21.11 22.86 -19.52
CA PRO A 3 19.78 23.45 -19.40
C PRO A 3 18.71 22.62 -20.12
N LEU A 4 18.82 21.29 -20.06
CA LEU A 4 17.86 20.41 -20.70
C LEU A 4 16.61 20.29 -19.80
N PRO A 5 15.39 20.49 -20.36
CA PRO A 5 14.14 20.44 -19.58
C PRO A 5 13.97 19.14 -18.77
N TRP A 6 14.34 18.00 -19.36
CA TRP A 6 14.16 16.68 -18.74
C TRP A 6 15.03 16.44 -17.50
N PRO A 7 16.37 16.60 -17.53
CA PRO A 7 17.20 16.51 -16.32
C PRO A 7 16.77 17.45 -15.18
N ARG A 8 16.30 18.66 -15.51
CA ARG A 8 15.79 19.60 -14.50
C ARG A 8 14.52 19.09 -13.82
N PHE A 9 13.63 18.47 -14.58
CA PHE A 9 12.43 17.82 -14.07
C PHE A 9 12.78 16.64 -13.15
N GLN A 10 13.66 15.74 -13.61
CA GLN A 10 14.12 14.61 -12.80
C GLN A 10 14.79 15.05 -11.49
N HIS A 11 15.64 16.07 -11.54
CA HIS A 11 16.26 16.62 -10.34
C HIS A 11 15.23 17.18 -9.35
N THR A 12 14.19 17.85 -9.85
CA THR A 12 13.11 18.38 -9.01
C THR A 12 12.32 17.24 -8.34
N LEU A 13 12.06 16.14 -9.05
CA LEU A 13 11.44 14.95 -8.49
C LEU A 13 12.33 14.26 -7.44
N TRP A 14 13.64 14.12 -7.68
CA TRP A 14 14.57 13.58 -6.69
C TRP A 14 14.60 14.41 -5.41
N GLN A 15 14.62 15.74 -5.55
CA GLN A 15 14.55 16.65 -4.42
C GLN A 15 13.25 16.46 -3.64
N ALA A 16 12.11 16.36 -4.33
CA ALA A 16 10.81 16.10 -3.70
C ALA A 16 10.79 14.78 -2.92
N ASN A 17 11.31 13.70 -3.51
CA ASN A 17 11.40 12.39 -2.87
C ASN A 17 12.31 12.42 -1.64
N ARG A 18 13.50 13.04 -1.73
CA ARG A 18 14.40 13.17 -0.58
C ARG A 18 13.74 13.96 0.57
N LEU A 19 13.10 15.08 0.26
CA LEU A 19 12.36 15.86 1.25
C LEU A 19 11.26 15.03 1.92
N ALA A 20 10.58 14.17 1.16
CA ALA A 20 9.56 13.30 1.71
C ALA A 20 10.17 12.20 2.60
N LEU A 21 11.32 11.60 2.24
CA LEU A 21 12.03 10.63 3.09
C LEU A 21 12.43 11.22 4.44
N ASP A 22 12.84 12.49 4.43
CA ASP A 22 13.19 13.26 5.64
C ASP A 22 11.96 13.71 6.45
N GLY A 23 10.75 13.42 6.00
CA GLY A 23 9.50 13.86 6.65
C GLY A 23 9.14 15.33 6.44
N ARG A 24 9.85 16.04 5.54
CA ARG A 24 9.60 17.46 5.19
C ARG A 24 8.46 17.57 4.16
N PHE A 25 7.28 17.08 4.52
CA PHE A 25 6.18 16.86 3.57
C PHE A 25 5.64 18.12 2.88
N ASP A 26 5.59 19.26 3.56
CA ASP A 26 5.09 20.49 2.93
C ASP A 26 6.07 21.01 1.88
N GLN A 27 7.38 20.85 2.12
CA GLN A 27 8.41 21.21 1.13
C GLN A 27 8.43 20.21 -0.03
N ALA A 28 8.27 18.92 0.25
CA ALA A 28 8.10 17.90 -0.79
C ALA A 28 6.89 18.22 -1.68
N ARG A 29 5.77 18.65 -1.09
CA ARG A 29 4.57 19.08 -1.83
C ARG A 29 4.85 20.28 -2.73
N ALA A 30 5.58 21.27 -2.24
CA ALA A 30 5.98 22.43 -3.04
C ALA A 30 6.88 22.01 -4.22
N ALA A 31 7.85 21.12 -3.99
CA ALA A 31 8.72 20.58 -5.03
C ALA A 31 7.95 19.78 -6.08
N TYR A 32 6.99 18.93 -5.68
CA TYR A 32 6.07 18.27 -6.62
C TYR A 32 5.21 19.27 -7.41
N GLY A 33 4.79 20.38 -6.80
CA GLY A 33 4.09 21.45 -7.51
C GLY A 33 4.95 22.10 -8.59
N GLN A 34 6.26 22.26 -8.34
CA GLN A 34 7.22 22.70 -9.35
C GLN A 34 7.43 21.65 -10.44
N ALA A 35 7.57 20.38 -10.09
CA ALA A 35 7.67 19.29 -11.05
C ALA A 35 6.43 19.21 -11.96
N ALA A 36 5.23 19.43 -11.41
CA ALA A 36 3.98 19.50 -12.20
C ALA A 36 3.99 20.66 -13.22
N ARG A 37 4.57 21.81 -12.87
CA ARG A 37 4.73 22.93 -13.82
C ARG A 37 5.70 22.55 -14.94
N GLN A 38 6.82 21.90 -14.61
CA GLN A 38 7.80 21.43 -15.59
C GLN A 38 7.23 20.34 -16.52
N ALA A 39 6.50 19.38 -15.96
CA ALA A 39 5.84 18.30 -16.70
C ALA A 39 4.94 18.83 -17.82
N ARG A 40 4.15 19.89 -17.55
CA ARG A 40 3.29 20.53 -18.56
C ARG A 40 4.04 21.04 -19.80
N HIS A 41 5.33 21.34 -19.68
CA HIS A 41 6.17 21.75 -20.80
C HIS A 41 6.86 20.59 -21.52
N LEU A 42 6.84 19.38 -20.96
CA LEU A 42 7.51 18.19 -21.48
C LEU A 42 6.57 17.27 -22.28
N GLY A 43 5.28 17.30 -21.97
CA GLY A 43 4.31 16.35 -22.53
C GLY A 43 3.31 15.89 -21.46
N GLY A 44 2.26 15.18 -21.86
CA GLY A 44 1.21 14.76 -20.93
C GLY A 44 1.61 13.62 -19.99
N GLU A 45 2.50 12.71 -20.39
CA GLU A 45 2.81 11.49 -19.65
C GLU A 45 3.50 11.76 -18.30
N GLU A 46 4.28 12.84 -18.23
CA GLU A 46 4.99 13.30 -17.05
C GLU A 46 4.04 13.71 -15.91
N THR A 47 2.79 14.04 -16.26
CA THR A 47 1.76 14.36 -15.28
C THR A 47 1.41 13.15 -14.40
N ALA A 48 1.40 11.93 -14.97
CA ALA A 48 1.12 10.70 -14.23
C ALA A 48 2.25 10.35 -13.24
N VAL A 49 3.50 10.63 -13.61
CA VAL A 49 4.65 10.47 -12.71
C VAL A 49 4.53 11.40 -11.51
N VAL A 50 4.22 12.67 -11.73
CA VAL A 50 4.03 13.64 -10.65
C VAL A 50 2.80 13.28 -9.79
N ALA A 51 1.70 12.84 -10.40
CA ALA A 51 0.52 12.38 -9.68
C ALA A 51 0.82 11.17 -8.78
N THR A 52 1.59 10.21 -9.29
CA THR A 52 2.05 9.04 -8.53
C THR A 52 2.90 9.45 -7.32
N GLY A 53 3.88 10.34 -7.53
CA GLY A 53 4.72 10.85 -6.44
C GLY A 53 3.93 11.61 -5.37
N ARG A 54 2.96 12.45 -5.79
CA ARG A 54 2.05 13.15 -4.86
C ARG A 54 1.13 12.19 -4.11
N LEU A 55 0.69 11.11 -4.73
CA LEU A 55 -0.15 10.09 -4.10
C LEU A 55 0.62 9.36 -3.00
N LEU A 56 1.85 8.91 -3.27
CA LEU A 56 2.69 8.28 -2.26
C LEU A 56 3.10 9.25 -1.14
N LEU A 57 3.31 10.53 -1.48
CA LEU A 57 3.50 11.58 -0.48
C LEU A 57 2.28 11.72 0.44
N SER A 58 1.07 11.74 -0.12
CA SER A 58 -0.19 11.77 0.65
C SER A 58 -0.32 10.56 1.56
N TYR A 59 0.02 9.37 1.08
CA TYR A 59 0.06 8.15 1.91
C TYR A 59 1.07 8.27 3.07
N CYS A 60 2.32 8.67 2.78
CA CYS A 60 3.36 8.82 3.79
C CYS A 60 2.97 9.83 4.86
N ALA A 61 2.38 10.97 4.45
CA ALA A 61 1.93 12.02 5.34
C ALA A 61 0.61 11.70 6.09
N GLY A 62 -0.03 10.57 5.80
CA GLY A 62 -1.33 10.20 6.38
C GLY A 62 -2.46 11.14 5.96
N ARG A 63 -2.42 11.67 4.72
CA ARG A 63 -3.39 12.64 4.17
C ARG A 63 -4.08 12.10 2.92
N MET A 64 -4.66 10.91 3.03
CA MET A 64 -5.30 10.23 1.89
C MET A 64 -6.73 10.71 1.60
N GLU A 65 -7.32 11.56 2.45
CA GLU A 65 -8.67 12.11 2.28
C GLU A 65 -8.81 12.88 0.97
N GLY A 66 -7.76 13.59 0.54
CA GLY A 66 -7.74 14.36 -0.72
C GLY A 66 -7.21 13.61 -1.93
N ALA A 67 -7.01 12.29 -1.85
CA ALA A 67 -6.32 11.53 -2.89
C ALA A 67 -7.15 11.25 -4.16
N GLY A 68 -8.48 11.44 -4.13
CA GLY A 68 -9.40 11.12 -5.22
C GLY A 68 -8.95 11.58 -6.62
N PRO A 69 -8.63 12.88 -6.82
CA PRO A 69 -8.14 13.37 -8.11
C PRO A 69 -6.82 12.75 -8.57
N LEU A 70 -5.90 12.47 -7.62
CA LEU A 70 -4.62 11.84 -7.94
C LEU A 70 -4.81 10.39 -8.40
N ILE A 71 -5.74 9.66 -7.77
CA ILE A 71 -6.10 8.29 -8.14
C ILE A 71 -6.67 8.26 -9.57
N GLY A 72 -7.57 9.18 -9.90
CA GLY A 72 -8.11 9.30 -11.26
C GLY A 72 -7.03 9.56 -12.30
N ALA A 73 -6.09 10.45 -11.99
CA ALA A 73 -4.99 10.82 -12.89
C ALA A 73 -4.02 9.65 -13.21
N ILE A 74 -3.86 8.67 -12.31
CA ILE A 74 -2.95 7.54 -12.52
C ILE A 74 -3.64 6.26 -13.00
N GLN A 75 -4.98 6.23 -13.03
CA GLN A 75 -5.74 4.99 -13.26
C GLN A 75 -5.44 4.34 -14.62
N CYS A 76 -5.25 5.14 -15.68
CA CYS A 76 -4.93 4.62 -17.01
C CYS A 76 -3.47 4.14 -17.13
N VAL A 77 -2.55 4.70 -16.34
CA VAL A 77 -1.11 4.42 -16.43
C VAL A 77 -0.69 3.29 -15.48
N ASN A 78 -1.22 3.28 -14.26
CA ASN A 78 -0.94 2.26 -13.26
C ASN A 78 -2.24 1.86 -12.53
N PRO A 79 -3.07 1.00 -13.15
CA PRO A 79 -4.35 0.60 -12.59
C PRO A 79 -4.22 -0.18 -11.27
N SER A 80 -3.14 -0.95 -11.07
CA SER A 80 -2.91 -1.71 -9.83
C SER A 80 -2.63 -0.77 -8.66
N LEU A 81 -1.79 0.24 -8.86
CA LEU A 81 -1.53 1.28 -7.86
C LEU A 81 -2.79 2.12 -7.57
N ALA A 82 -3.54 2.50 -8.61
CA ALA A 82 -4.78 3.24 -8.47
C ALA A 82 -5.83 2.47 -7.65
N HIS A 83 -5.95 1.16 -7.89
CA HIS A 83 -6.84 0.28 -7.13
C HIS A 83 -6.45 0.22 -5.64
N ALA A 84 -5.18 -0.06 -5.33
CA ALA A 84 -4.68 -0.06 -3.95
C ALA A 84 -4.91 1.28 -3.24
N ALA A 85 -4.62 2.39 -3.93
CA ALA A 85 -4.83 3.73 -3.41
C ALA A 85 -6.32 4.04 -3.17
N ARG A 86 -7.23 3.55 -4.02
CA ARG A 86 -8.68 3.70 -3.85
C ARG A 86 -9.16 2.98 -2.59
N VAL A 87 -8.71 1.76 -2.35
CA VAL A 87 -9.01 1.00 -1.12
C VAL A 87 -8.55 1.76 0.13
N LEU A 88 -7.32 2.29 0.11
CA LEU A 88 -6.78 3.10 1.21
C LEU A 88 -7.59 4.40 1.42
N HIS A 89 -7.92 5.09 0.34
CA HIS A 89 -8.72 6.32 0.37
C HIS A 89 -10.11 6.07 0.99
N LEU A 90 -10.82 5.02 0.56
CA LEU A 90 -12.11 4.63 1.16
C LEU A 90 -11.97 4.26 2.64
N SER A 91 -10.90 3.55 3.00
CA SER A 91 -10.62 3.16 4.38
C SER A 91 -10.42 4.38 5.29
N VAL A 92 -9.69 5.39 4.82
CA VAL A 92 -9.44 6.64 5.55
C VAL A 92 -10.71 7.50 5.68
N LEU A 93 -11.58 7.50 4.68
CA LEU A 93 -12.90 8.14 4.76
C LEU A 93 -13.91 7.40 5.67
N GLY A 94 -13.51 6.30 6.32
CA GLY A 94 -14.40 5.49 7.14
C GLY A 94 -15.38 4.61 6.36
N ARG A 95 -15.31 4.60 5.02
CA ARG A 95 -16.15 3.80 4.11
C ARG A 95 -15.64 2.37 4.00
N ARG A 96 -15.50 1.70 5.17
CA ARG A 96 -14.83 0.40 5.30
C ARG A 96 -15.53 -0.73 4.54
N MET A 97 -16.85 -0.73 4.46
CA MET A 97 -17.58 -1.76 3.73
C MET A 97 -17.27 -1.68 2.24
N GLU A 98 -17.30 -0.48 1.67
CA GLU A 98 -16.98 -0.26 0.26
C GLU A 98 -15.52 -0.59 -0.06
N ALA A 99 -14.59 -0.26 0.85
CA ALA A 99 -13.19 -0.66 0.71
C ALA A 99 -13.03 -2.19 0.63
N ARG A 100 -13.80 -2.95 1.43
CA ARG A 100 -13.80 -4.42 1.41
C ARG A 100 -14.45 -5.00 0.17
N VAL A 101 -15.58 -4.43 -0.28
CA VAL A 101 -16.23 -4.85 -1.52
C VAL A 101 -15.27 -4.66 -2.70
N LEU A 102 -14.62 -3.50 -2.79
CA LEU A 102 -13.63 -3.24 -3.83
C LEU A 102 -12.44 -4.21 -3.76
N ALA A 103 -11.93 -4.51 -2.56
CA ALA A 103 -10.86 -5.49 -2.40
C ALA A 103 -11.29 -6.92 -2.78
N ALA A 104 -12.55 -7.28 -2.55
CA ALA A 104 -13.10 -8.60 -2.89
C ALA A 104 -13.24 -8.83 -4.41
N GLU A 105 -13.18 -7.77 -5.22
CA GLU A 105 -13.07 -7.88 -6.69
C GLU A 105 -11.71 -8.44 -7.15
N GLY A 106 -10.74 -8.51 -6.23
CA GLY A 106 -9.44 -9.12 -6.45
C GLY A 106 -8.31 -8.10 -6.60
N TRP A 107 -7.11 -8.50 -6.17
CA TRP A 107 -5.90 -7.69 -6.27
C TRP A 107 -5.26 -7.85 -7.64
N ARG A 108 -5.08 -6.73 -8.35
CA ARG A 108 -4.39 -6.72 -9.64
C ARG A 108 -2.90 -6.93 -9.44
N ALA A 109 -2.29 -7.80 -10.24
CA ALA A 109 -0.84 -7.94 -10.24
C ALA A 109 -0.18 -6.58 -10.60
N PRO A 110 0.89 -6.17 -9.90
CA PRO A 110 1.71 -5.04 -10.34
C PRO A 110 2.22 -5.27 -11.77
N ALA A 111 2.24 -4.21 -12.58
CA ALA A 111 2.87 -4.29 -13.90
C ALA A 111 4.36 -4.63 -13.75
N CYS A 112 4.91 -5.40 -14.70
CA CYS A 112 6.35 -5.67 -14.79
C CYS A 112 7.07 -4.44 -15.37
N ASP A 113 7.04 -3.33 -14.64
CA ASP A 113 7.62 -2.05 -15.04
C ASP A 113 8.69 -1.57 -14.05
N TRP A 114 8.93 -0.26 -14.00
CA TRP A 114 9.92 0.37 -13.11
C TRP A 114 9.39 0.62 -11.69
N SER A 115 8.11 0.33 -11.43
CA SER A 115 7.39 0.58 -10.18
C SER A 115 6.79 -0.64 -9.47
N PRO A 116 7.15 -1.92 -9.77
CA PRO A 116 6.46 -3.07 -9.21
C PRO A 116 6.57 -3.07 -7.69
N LEU A 117 7.75 -2.78 -7.15
CA LEU A 117 7.96 -2.77 -5.71
C LEU A 117 7.18 -1.66 -4.99
N SER A 118 7.03 -0.46 -5.59
CA SER A 118 6.23 0.63 -5.00
C SER A 118 4.74 0.27 -5.00
N THR A 119 4.29 -0.34 -6.09
CA THR A 119 2.92 -0.82 -6.25
C THR A 119 2.61 -1.94 -5.26
N THR A 120 3.50 -2.93 -5.12
CA THR A 120 3.38 -4.03 -4.14
C THR A 120 3.34 -3.50 -2.71
N CYS A 121 4.18 -2.52 -2.36
CA CYS A 121 4.16 -1.91 -1.02
C CYS A 121 2.81 -1.23 -0.73
N LEU A 122 2.31 -0.39 -1.64
CA LEU A 122 1.03 0.30 -1.44
C LEU A 122 -0.15 -0.68 -1.43
N GLN A 123 -0.10 -1.70 -2.27
CA GLN A 123 -1.07 -2.79 -2.27
C GLN A 123 -1.07 -3.55 -0.94
N GLY A 124 0.10 -3.87 -0.38
CA GLY A 124 0.21 -4.50 0.94
C GLY A 124 -0.38 -3.64 2.05
N ALA A 125 -0.18 -2.32 2.00
CA ALA A 125 -0.84 -1.40 2.93
C ALA A 125 -2.37 -1.40 2.78
N ALA A 126 -2.88 -1.47 1.55
CA ALA A 126 -4.32 -1.54 1.28
C ALA A 126 -4.94 -2.85 1.80
N GLN A 127 -4.30 -3.99 1.54
CA GLN A 127 -4.68 -5.31 2.05
C GLN A 127 -4.73 -5.33 3.58
N ALA A 128 -3.69 -4.80 4.22
CA ALA A 128 -3.63 -4.68 5.68
C ALA A 128 -4.75 -3.79 6.23
N ALA A 129 -5.10 -2.69 5.55
CA ALA A 129 -6.15 -1.77 5.97
C ALA A 129 -7.56 -2.41 5.95
N VAL A 130 -7.84 -3.31 5.01
CA VAL A 130 -9.14 -4.02 4.93
C VAL A 130 -9.16 -5.33 5.73
N GLY A 131 -7.99 -5.83 6.14
CA GLY A 131 -7.82 -7.07 6.90
C GLY A 131 -7.87 -8.34 6.03
N ASP A 132 -7.43 -8.25 4.77
CA ASP A 132 -7.37 -9.39 3.84
C ASP A 132 -6.13 -10.26 4.14
N ALA A 133 -6.25 -11.14 5.14
CA ALA A 133 -5.12 -11.93 5.63
C ALA A 133 -4.48 -12.86 4.59
N PRO A 134 -5.22 -13.57 3.71
CA PRO A 134 -4.63 -14.33 2.61
C PRO A 134 -3.78 -13.45 1.70
N ALA A 135 -4.32 -12.33 1.20
CA ALA A 135 -3.58 -11.44 0.32
C ALA A 135 -2.37 -10.80 1.03
N CYS A 136 -2.50 -10.51 2.33
CA CYS A 136 -1.37 -10.02 3.14
C CYS A 136 -0.22 -11.02 3.18
N ARG A 137 -0.50 -12.33 3.27
CA ARG A 137 0.53 -13.38 3.32
C ARG A 137 1.32 -13.46 2.02
N ASP A 138 0.64 -13.42 0.89
CA ASP A 138 1.26 -13.49 -0.43
C ASP A 138 2.16 -12.27 -0.66
N THR A 139 1.64 -11.08 -0.35
CA THR A 139 2.38 -9.82 -0.48
C THR A 139 3.54 -9.74 0.50
N TYR A 140 3.38 -10.24 1.74
CA TYR A 140 4.47 -10.32 2.71
C TYR A 140 5.61 -11.18 2.16
N SER A 141 5.28 -12.35 1.62
CA SER A 141 6.27 -13.28 1.04
C SER A 141 6.99 -12.65 -0.15
N ALA A 142 6.27 -11.89 -1.00
CA ALA A 142 6.84 -11.17 -2.13
C ALA A 142 7.77 -10.01 -1.71
N LEU A 143 7.50 -9.34 -0.59
CA LEU A 143 8.30 -8.22 -0.08
C LEU A 143 9.48 -8.65 0.78
N LEU A 144 9.45 -9.85 1.35
CA LEU A 144 10.45 -10.33 2.31
C LEU A 144 11.91 -10.28 1.76
N PRO A 145 12.20 -10.63 0.50
CA PRO A 145 13.55 -10.52 -0.06
C PRO A 145 14.11 -9.09 -0.06
N TYR A 146 13.26 -8.08 0.11
CA TYR A 146 13.63 -6.66 0.14
C TYR A 146 13.64 -6.05 1.55
N SER A 147 13.53 -6.86 2.61
CA SER A 147 13.71 -6.38 3.99
C SER A 147 15.06 -5.67 4.17
N GLY A 148 15.08 -4.61 4.98
CA GLY A 148 16.23 -3.73 5.18
C GLY A 148 16.48 -2.72 4.05
N ARG A 149 15.71 -2.74 2.96
CA ARG A 149 15.86 -1.81 1.83
C ARG A 149 14.95 -0.59 1.97
N ILE A 150 15.45 0.55 1.49
CA ILE A 150 14.70 1.79 1.34
C ILE A 150 14.30 1.91 -0.13
N LEU A 151 13.00 2.04 -0.40
CA LEU A 151 12.51 2.15 -1.76
C LEU A 151 12.65 3.58 -2.28
N THR A 152 13.75 3.82 -2.99
CA THR A 152 13.92 4.99 -3.85
C THR A 152 13.61 4.58 -5.29
N GLY A 153 12.36 4.73 -5.75
CA GLY A 153 12.07 4.51 -7.17
C GLY A 153 12.95 5.41 -8.03
N LEU A 154 13.24 5.01 -9.29
CA LEU A 154 14.11 5.70 -10.28
C LEU A 154 13.70 7.17 -10.56
N GLY A 155 13.78 8.01 -9.55
CA GLY A 155 13.29 9.38 -9.52
C GLY A 155 11.78 9.59 -9.55
N ARG A 156 10.95 8.57 -9.75
CA ARG A 156 9.51 8.79 -10.00
C ARG A 156 8.66 8.92 -8.74
N ALA A 157 8.84 8.02 -7.78
CA ALA A 157 8.11 8.05 -6.53
C ALA A 157 8.83 7.20 -5.47
N MET A 158 8.70 7.57 -4.20
CA MET A 158 9.17 6.76 -3.08
C MET A 158 7.97 6.20 -2.31
N ALA A 159 8.06 4.95 -1.86
CA ALA A 159 7.15 4.39 -0.86
C ALA A 159 7.76 4.41 0.56
N GLY A 160 9.09 4.58 0.65
CA GLY A 160 9.83 4.51 1.91
C GLY A 160 10.41 3.12 2.19
N PRO A 161 10.77 2.83 3.44
CA PRO A 161 11.39 1.57 3.83
C PRO A 161 10.45 0.36 3.73
N VAL A 162 10.93 -0.76 3.20
CA VAL A 162 10.12 -1.98 3.00
C VAL A 162 9.63 -2.57 4.32
N ASP A 163 10.44 -2.51 5.38
CA ASP A 163 10.06 -3.05 6.69
C ASP A 163 8.84 -2.37 7.31
N TRP A 164 8.52 -1.12 6.92
CA TRP A 164 7.25 -0.50 7.31
C TRP A 164 6.05 -1.32 6.80
N TYR A 165 6.10 -1.75 5.54
CA TYR A 165 5.04 -2.51 4.91
C TYR A 165 4.99 -3.95 5.41
N LEU A 166 6.15 -4.59 5.60
CA LEU A 166 6.22 -5.93 6.22
C LEU A 166 5.62 -5.93 7.63
N ALA A 167 5.87 -4.89 8.43
CA ALA A 167 5.26 -4.74 9.75
C ALA A 167 3.74 -4.59 9.70
N LEU A 168 3.22 -3.79 8.75
CA LEU A 168 1.76 -3.64 8.56
C LEU A 168 1.10 -4.98 8.20
N LEU A 169 1.71 -5.71 7.25
CA LEU A 169 1.22 -7.01 6.80
C LEU A 169 1.26 -8.05 7.92
N ALA A 170 2.37 -8.18 8.63
CA ALA A 170 2.51 -9.08 9.77
C ALA A 170 1.47 -8.76 10.85
N SER A 171 1.27 -7.48 11.17
CA SER A 171 0.28 -7.06 12.15
C SER A 171 -1.15 -7.38 11.70
N ALA A 172 -1.48 -7.22 10.42
CA ALA A 172 -2.80 -7.54 9.88
C ALA A 172 -3.10 -9.05 9.91
N MET A 173 -2.05 -9.88 9.80
CA MET A 173 -2.14 -11.34 9.97
C MET A 173 -2.18 -11.78 11.44
N GLY A 174 -2.04 -10.85 12.40
CA GLY A 174 -1.99 -11.15 13.84
C GLY A 174 -0.60 -11.57 14.36
N ASP A 175 0.43 -11.55 13.51
CA ASP A 175 1.81 -11.85 13.90
C ASP A 175 2.52 -10.59 14.44
N HIS A 176 2.14 -10.23 15.67
CA HIS A 176 2.65 -9.03 16.33
C HIS A 176 4.13 -9.10 16.69
N LEU A 177 4.69 -10.31 16.86
CA LEU A 177 6.11 -10.49 17.12
C LEU A 177 6.93 -10.12 15.89
N ARG A 178 6.61 -10.71 14.72
CA ARG A 178 7.27 -10.33 13.45
C ARG A 178 7.06 -8.87 13.10
N ALA A 179 5.86 -8.33 13.34
CA ALA A 179 5.62 -6.91 13.14
C ALA A 179 6.57 -6.03 13.98
N ALA A 180 6.81 -6.41 15.24
CA ALA A 180 7.75 -5.69 16.11
C ALA A 180 9.21 -5.86 15.68
N GLU A 181 9.60 -7.01 15.13
CA GLU A 181 10.94 -7.25 14.58
C GLU A 181 11.21 -6.33 13.38
N HIS A 182 10.29 -6.25 12.41
CA HIS A 182 10.42 -5.35 11.27
C HIS A 182 10.49 -3.88 11.67
N LEU A 183 9.67 -3.46 12.65
CA LEU A 183 9.73 -2.08 13.16
C LEU A 183 11.06 -1.78 13.85
N SER A 184 11.64 -2.75 14.56
CA SER A 184 12.97 -2.61 15.15
C SER A 184 14.07 -2.53 14.09
N ALA A 185 14.01 -3.37 13.05
CA ALA A 185 14.96 -3.34 11.94
C ALA A 185 14.89 -2.01 11.15
N LEU A 186 13.67 -1.52 10.94
CA LEU A 186 13.41 -0.20 10.36
C LEU A 186 14.02 0.91 11.20
N GLU A 187 13.79 0.91 12.52
CA GLU A 187 14.34 1.91 13.43
C GLU A 187 15.87 1.97 13.32
N GLN A 188 16.54 0.82 13.40
CA GLN A 188 18.00 0.74 13.30
C GLN A 188 18.52 1.22 11.95
N THR A 189 17.85 0.85 10.85
CA THR A 189 18.24 1.28 9.50
C THR A 189 18.02 2.78 9.31
N ALA A 190 16.90 3.32 9.80
CA ALA A 190 16.60 4.73 9.75
C ALA A 190 17.58 5.56 10.59
N GLU A 191 18.02 5.03 11.75
CA GLU A 191 19.05 5.66 12.59
C GLU A 191 20.40 5.73 11.87
N ARG A 192 20.89 4.61 11.31
CA ARG A 192 22.16 4.56 10.57
C ARG A 192 22.19 5.47 9.33
N THR A 193 21.03 5.69 8.70
CA THR A 193 20.90 6.48 7.46
C THR A 193 20.44 7.91 7.70
N GLY A 194 20.25 8.33 8.96
CA GLY A 194 19.81 9.68 9.30
C GLY A 194 18.34 9.98 8.98
N LEU A 195 17.52 8.99 8.64
CA LEU A 195 16.09 9.13 8.33
C LEU A 195 15.25 9.30 9.61
N THR A 196 15.44 10.44 10.27
CA THR A 196 14.91 10.74 11.60
C THR A 196 13.39 10.54 11.70
N TRP A 197 12.62 10.99 10.69
CA TRP A 197 11.16 10.82 10.70
C TRP A 197 10.73 9.35 10.67
N TRP A 198 11.38 8.51 9.86
CA TRP A 198 11.09 7.08 9.79
C TRP A 198 11.47 6.36 11.08
N ARG A 199 12.59 6.74 11.71
CA ARG A 199 12.98 6.22 13.03
C ARG A 199 11.90 6.51 14.08
N HIS A 200 11.42 7.75 14.15
CA HIS A 200 10.36 8.11 15.10
C HIS A 200 9.05 7.38 14.80
N ARG A 201 8.65 7.30 13.51
CA ARG A 201 7.46 6.57 13.10
C ARG A 201 7.52 5.09 13.49
N ALA A 202 8.65 4.44 13.26
CA ALA A 202 8.88 3.04 13.61
C ALA A 202 8.79 2.80 15.12
N ARG A 203 9.46 3.65 15.92
CA ARG A 203 9.34 3.64 17.38
C ARG A 203 7.88 3.70 17.82
N THR A 204 7.16 4.75 17.43
CA THR A 204 5.75 4.95 17.82
C THR A 204 4.86 3.77 17.44
N ALA A 205 5.04 3.20 16.26
CA ALA A 205 4.30 2.00 15.84
C ALA A 205 4.70 0.78 16.70
N GLY A 206 5.98 0.61 17.02
CA GLY A 206 6.49 -0.50 17.84
C GLY A 206 5.88 -0.51 19.24
N TRP A 207 5.73 0.66 19.86
CA TRP A 207 5.01 0.81 21.14
C TRP A 207 3.56 0.32 21.06
N THR A 208 2.88 0.60 19.94
CA THR A 208 1.48 0.19 19.74
C THR A 208 1.34 -1.32 19.57
N VAL A 209 2.25 -1.93 18.81
CA VAL A 209 2.25 -3.39 18.58
C VAL A 209 2.59 -4.16 19.86
N ARG A 210 3.59 -3.69 20.62
CA ARG A 210 4.07 -4.37 21.84
C ARG A 210 3.18 -4.20 23.05
N ARG A 211 2.31 -3.18 23.09
CA ARG A 211 1.42 -2.95 24.22
C ARG A 211 0.60 -4.22 24.45
N PRO A 212 0.86 -4.98 25.53
CA PRO A 212 0.13 -6.20 25.80
C PRO A 212 -1.34 -5.83 25.76
N LEU A 213 -2.15 -6.63 25.08
CA LEU A 213 -3.57 -6.64 25.37
C LEU A 213 -3.62 -6.99 26.85
N ARG A 214 -3.72 -5.98 27.72
CA ARG A 214 -4.27 -6.17 29.06
C ARG A 214 -5.68 -6.66 28.78
N ILE A 215 -5.81 -7.98 28.60
CA ILE A 215 -7.07 -8.67 28.76
C ILE A 215 -7.47 -8.21 30.16
N PRO A 216 -8.54 -7.42 30.32
CA PRO A 216 -8.98 -7.05 31.64
C PRO A 216 -9.15 -8.38 32.38
N HIS A 217 -8.26 -8.66 33.33
CA HIS A 217 -8.39 -9.81 34.19
C HIS A 217 -9.75 -9.62 34.84
N ARG A 218 -10.74 -10.38 34.38
CA ARG A 218 -12.03 -10.45 35.04
C ARG A 218 -11.68 -10.96 36.45
N PRO A 219 -11.83 -10.14 37.51
CA PRO A 219 -11.48 -10.59 38.84
C PRO A 219 -12.25 -11.87 39.11
N ALA A 220 -11.52 -12.95 39.35
CA ALA A 220 -12.06 -14.23 39.76
C ALA A 220 -12.61 -14.05 41.18
N GLY A 221 -13.84 -13.57 41.31
CA GLY A 221 -14.39 -13.29 42.63
C GLY A 221 -15.74 -12.59 42.74
N SER A 222 -16.38 -12.14 41.66
CA SER A 222 -17.77 -11.64 41.78
C SER A 222 -18.76 -12.80 41.69
N ALA A 223 -18.77 -13.63 42.74
CA ALA A 223 -19.88 -14.53 43.01
C ALA A 223 -21.17 -13.71 43.12
N ALA A 224 -22.20 -14.24 42.45
CA ALA A 224 -23.60 -13.83 42.47
C ALA A 224 -24.09 -13.08 43.73
N ARG A 225 -24.63 -11.88 43.52
CA ARG A 225 -25.89 -11.49 44.19
C ARG A 225 -26.92 -11.20 43.11
N GLY A 226 -27.89 -12.12 43.01
CA GLY A 226 -29.04 -11.98 42.13
C GLY A 226 -29.83 -10.71 42.47
N ARG A 227 -29.98 -9.83 41.49
CA ARG A 227 -31.10 -8.91 41.41
C ARG A 227 -31.67 -8.96 40.01
N ARG A 228 -32.92 -9.42 39.93
CA ARG A 228 -33.82 -9.20 38.78
C ARG A 228 -34.12 -7.71 38.70
N ARG A 229 -33.89 -7.10 37.52
CA ARG A 229 -34.58 -5.93 36.92
C ARG A 229 -33.86 -5.63 35.59
N ALA A 230 -34.53 -5.83 34.46
CA ALA A 230 -35.36 -4.85 33.75
C ALA A 230 -34.49 -3.80 33.02
N ASP A 231 -34.56 -3.87 31.69
CA ASP A 231 -34.13 -2.89 30.67
C ASP A 231 -32.71 -2.32 30.78
N ALA A 232 -31.75 -3.06 30.24
CA ALA A 232 -30.43 -2.54 29.93
C ALA A 232 -30.46 -1.84 28.55
N PRO A 233 -30.08 -0.55 28.46
CA PRO A 233 -30.02 0.16 27.19
C PRO A 233 -28.91 -0.42 26.28
N PRO A 234 -29.04 -0.29 24.96
CA PRO A 234 -28.05 -0.82 24.03
C PRO A 234 -26.68 -0.19 24.28
N ALA A 235 -25.65 -1.04 24.26
CA ALA A 235 -24.25 -0.65 24.39
C ALA A 235 -23.91 0.45 23.36
N ARG A 236 -23.40 1.58 23.84
CA ARG A 236 -22.93 2.67 22.99
C ARG A 236 -21.67 2.23 22.23
N PRO A 237 -21.59 2.46 20.90
CA PRO A 237 -20.37 2.24 20.15
C PRO A 237 -19.27 3.20 20.64
N PHE A 238 -18.02 2.71 20.64
CA PHE A 238 -16.83 3.52 20.86
C PHE A 238 -16.68 4.53 19.72
N VAL A 239 -17.04 5.78 20.01
CA VAL A 239 -16.85 6.95 19.15
C VAL A 239 -15.58 7.67 19.63
N MET A 240 -14.62 7.86 18.72
CA MET A 240 -13.44 8.69 19.00
C MET A 240 -13.86 10.17 19.06
N PRO A 241 -13.42 10.94 20.06
CA PRO A 241 -13.66 12.38 20.06
C PRO A 241 -12.87 13.00 18.91
N HIS A 242 -13.58 13.66 17.99
CA HIS A 242 -12.97 14.57 17.02
C HIS A 242 -12.48 15.81 17.77
N GLY A 243 -11.16 15.90 17.99
CA GLY A 243 -10.49 17.09 18.51
C GLY A 243 -9.96 17.96 17.37
N SER A 244 -10.28 19.24 17.44
CA SER A 244 -9.94 20.30 16.50
C SER A 244 -8.42 20.54 16.37
N SER A 245 -7.92 20.63 15.12
CA SER A 245 -6.62 21.17 14.67
C SER A 245 -5.32 20.35 14.86
N PRO A 246 -4.29 20.51 13.99
CA PRO A 246 -3.85 19.43 13.11
C PRO A 246 -2.49 18.87 13.54
N ARG A 247 -2.53 17.80 14.35
CA ARG A 247 -1.46 16.80 14.37
C ARG A 247 -2.03 15.54 13.72
N ALA A 248 -1.67 15.32 12.46
CA ALA A 248 -1.95 14.07 11.78
C ALA A 248 -1.26 12.93 12.54
N GLY A 249 -2.02 12.22 13.38
CA GLY A 249 -1.59 10.97 13.98
C GLY A 249 -1.43 9.90 12.90
N PRO A 250 -0.62 8.86 13.15
CA PRO A 250 -0.46 7.76 12.20
C PRO A 250 -1.80 7.07 11.93
N VAL A 251 -2.01 6.66 10.68
CA VAL A 251 -3.11 5.76 10.28
C VAL A 251 -3.13 4.58 11.26
N ALA A 252 -4.20 4.48 12.04
CA ALA A 252 -4.33 3.47 13.06
C ALA A 252 -4.34 2.08 12.42
N ILE A 253 -3.45 1.19 12.90
CA ILE A 253 -3.54 -0.25 12.64
C ILE A 253 -4.86 -0.71 13.29
N VAL A 254 -5.86 -1.00 12.46
CA VAL A 254 -7.20 -1.37 12.92
C VAL A 254 -7.15 -2.79 13.51
N ARG A 255 -7.34 -2.89 14.83
CA ARG A 255 -7.66 -4.16 15.51
C ARG A 255 -9.13 -4.48 15.26
N GLY A 256 -9.42 -5.38 14.32
CA GLY A 256 -10.72 -6.04 14.21
C GLY A 256 -10.70 -7.40 14.92
N PRO A 257 -11.81 -7.90 15.49
CA PRO A 257 -11.88 -9.26 15.98
C PRO A 257 -11.73 -10.24 14.81
N VAL A 258 -10.66 -11.03 14.83
CA VAL A 258 -10.44 -12.13 13.87
C VAL A 258 -11.43 -13.24 14.21
N ARG A 259 -12.52 -13.36 13.45
CA ARG A 259 -13.33 -14.57 13.46
C ARG A 259 -12.51 -15.67 12.79
N ARG A 260 -12.26 -16.77 13.51
CA ARG A 260 -11.71 -18.01 12.93
C ARG A 260 -12.61 -18.44 11.77
N PRO A 261 -12.08 -18.71 10.56
CA PRO A 261 -12.89 -19.27 9.50
C PRO A 261 -13.37 -20.67 9.92
N ALA A 262 -14.67 -20.91 9.75
CA ALA A 262 -15.24 -22.25 9.82
C ALA A 262 -14.53 -23.13 8.78
N ARG A 263 -14.15 -24.35 9.17
CA ARG A 263 -13.61 -25.36 8.26
C ARG A 263 -14.62 -25.57 7.13
N HIS A 264 -14.27 -25.13 5.92
CA HIS A 264 -15.04 -25.44 4.73
C HIS A 264 -14.53 -26.74 4.14
N ASP A 265 -15.46 -27.68 4.01
CA ASP A 265 -15.31 -29.02 3.48
C ASP A 265 -14.86 -28.97 2.00
N GLN A 266 -13.70 -29.54 1.71
CA GLN A 266 -13.19 -29.71 0.35
C GLN A 266 -13.71 -31.02 -0.23
N SER A 267 -14.99 -31.06 -0.58
CA SER A 267 -15.55 -32.08 -1.45
C SER A 267 -16.35 -31.40 -2.54
N ILE A 268 -15.69 -31.17 -3.68
CA ILE A 268 -16.21 -31.02 -5.07
C ILE A 268 -15.03 -30.49 -5.89
N ARG A 269 -14.21 -31.41 -6.41
CA ARG A 269 -13.41 -31.28 -7.65
C ARG A 269 -12.94 -32.68 -8.06
N ARG A 270 -13.89 -33.50 -8.48
CA ARG A 270 -13.68 -34.68 -9.32
C ARG A 270 -14.78 -34.74 -10.37
N ARG A 271 -14.60 -34.01 -11.47
CA ARG A 271 -15.15 -34.32 -12.80
C ARG A 271 -14.61 -33.29 -13.79
N ILE A 272 -14.36 -33.76 -15.01
CA ILE A 272 -13.80 -33.06 -16.17
C ILE A 272 -12.26 -33.10 -16.23
N MET A 273 -11.73 -34.30 -16.49
CA MET A 273 -10.64 -34.51 -17.45
C MET A 273 -10.83 -35.90 -18.02
N ASN A 274 -11.39 -35.99 -19.23
CA ASN A 274 -11.31 -37.12 -20.15
C ASN A 274 -11.98 -36.70 -21.47
N HIS A 275 -11.17 -36.35 -22.47
CA HIS A 275 -11.44 -36.67 -23.87
C HIS A 275 -10.15 -36.51 -24.70
N PRO A 276 -10.04 -37.23 -25.83
CA PRO A 276 -8.82 -37.90 -26.23
C PRO A 276 -8.10 -37.15 -27.36
N GLU A 277 -6.84 -37.51 -27.51
CA GLU A 277 -6.03 -37.18 -28.67
C GLU A 277 -6.71 -37.64 -29.96
N SER A 278 -6.90 -36.70 -30.89
CA SER A 278 -7.01 -37.00 -32.31
C SER A 278 -6.25 -35.92 -33.07
N GLY A 279 -5.17 -36.37 -33.73
CA GLY A 279 -4.34 -35.50 -34.56
C GLY A 279 -5.02 -35.12 -35.86
N ARG A 280 -4.54 -34.04 -36.46
CA ARG A 280 -4.42 -33.86 -37.92
C ARG A 280 -3.51 -32.69 -38.21
N GLY A 281 -2.53 -32.95 -39.06
CA GLY A 281 -1.57 -31.98 -39.55
C GLY A 281 -2.21 -30.87 -40.37
N GLY A 282 -1.58 -29.70 -40.31
CA GLY A 282 -1.86 -28.55 -41.16
C GLY A 282 -0.58 -27.74 -41.27
N ALA A 283 0.17 -27.98 -42.34
CA ALA A 283 1.33 -27.18 -42.70
C ALA A 283 0.91 -25.71 -42.91
N SER A 284 1.65 -24.78 -42.31
CA SER A 284 1.48 -23.34 -42.54
C SER A 284 2.69 -22.80 -43.31
N PRO A 285 2.49 -22.01 -44.38
CA PRO A 285 3.55 -21.57 -45.26
C PRO A 285 4.36 -20.41 -44.66
N ARG A 286 5.67 -20.40 -44.96
CA ARG A 286 6.60 -19.33 -44.65
C ARG A 286 6.21 -18.03 -45.38
N PRO A 287 6.34 -16.85 -44.74
CA PRO A 287 6.22 -15.59 -45.45
C PRO A 287 7.51 -15.28 -46.25
N THR A 288 7.34 -15.02 -47.54
CA THR A 288 8.34 -14.51 -48.46
C THR A 288 8.66 -13.06 -48.14
N VAL A 289 9.93 -12.75 -47.85
CA VAL A 289 10.43 -11.38 -47.70
C VAL A 289 10.70 -10.82 -49.10
N ALA A 290 9.93 -9.80 -49.50
CA ALA A 290 10.18 -9.04 -50.72
C ALA A 290 11.20 -7.92 -50.44
N THR A 291 12.35 -8.02 -51.08
CA THR A 291 13.42 -7.01 -51.06
C THR A 291 13.05 -5.87 -52.02
N ALA A 292 12.72 -4.69 -51.50
CA ALA A 292 12.55 -3.49 -52.31
C ALA A 292 13.91 -2.80 -52.53
N ALA A 293 14.31 -2.72 -53.80
CA ALA A 293 15.49 -1.99 -54.24
C ALA A 293 15.25 -0.47 -54.17
N VAL A 294 16.09 0.23 -53.41
CA VAL A 294 16.17 1.69 -53.40
C VAL A 294 17.14 2.11 -54.50
N ARG A 295 16.64 2.70 -55.59
CA ARG A 295 17.43 3.57 -56.47
C ARG A 295 17.43 4.97 -55.86
N ARG A 296 18.62 5.52 -55.64
CA ARG A 296 18.81 6.96 -55.38
C ARG A 296 19.23 7.67 -56.68
N PRO A 297 18.88 8.96 -56.83
CA PRO A 297 19.34 9.81 -57.93
C PRO A 297 20.84 10.06 -57.90
#